data_AF-A0A2G1VHA4-F1
#
_entry.id   AF-A0A2G1VHA4-F1
#
_cell.length_a   1.000
_cell.length_b   1.000
_cell.length_c   1.000
_cell.angle_alpha   90.00
_cell.angle_beta   90.00
_cell.angle_gamma   90.00
#
_symmetry.space_group_name_H-M   'P 1'
#
loop_
_entity.id
_entity.type
_entity.pdbx_description
1 polymer ?
#
loop_
_entity_poly.entity_id
_entity_poly.type
_entity_poly.pdbx_seq_one_letter_code
_entity_poly.pdbx_strand_id
1 'polypeptide(L)'
;MTAQEQFVYPDHLTMIQEFSLGNRPLVDLVREIQTIYCSDDRPWIIGFSGGKDSTCVLSLIYMALLQLPAEKRKKHIYVVSSDTLVETPVVVDMIKKVINTINESAPREGLPISAHSVVPKTDQTFWVNLLGRGYPAPNQKFRWCTERMKIDPVSEFILDKVAKFGEAIVVLGSRSQESASRAQVIAKHKIDGSALSRHKSLPNAFTYMPIESWSADEVWMYLMSAPCPWGGSNQELLELYKGSNQGECPLVIDTSTPSCGNSRFGCWTCTVVTDDKALHGLIESGATWMEPLLKFRNKLYQSRQKENAKENRNFRRRTGRVTYNRGEIDDDSIREASYIPGPYWLSKRQEFLRELLTIEKEINEGGESIELITRPELHMIRREWLRDPNEPDWEDSLPSIYREVYGEDLDWIEDDAGAFTRADSETLEKLSEKYGVPAALIRKMLEAELQVSGLGNRRGILNSLESILQRDWEDLEAINERNQSFRKRGKSHVEEVKDEFAEFLN
;
A
#
# COMPACT_ATOMS: atom_id res chain seq x y z
N MET A 1 -6.27 -34.89 -11.39
CA MET A 1 -6.23 -34.99 -12.87
C MET A 1 -6.58 -33.61 -13.38
N THR A 2 -5.59 -32.83 -13.83
CA THR A 2 -5.84 -31.51 -14.42
C THR A 2 -6.66 -31.72 -15.69
N ALA A 3 -7.82 -31.06 -15.79
CA ALA A 3 -8.58 -31.04 -17.03
C ALA A 3 -7.65 -30.56 -18.14
N GLN A 4 -7.59 -31.27 -19.28
CA GLN A 4 -6.86 -30.77 -20.44
C GLN A 4 -7.53 -29.47 -20.89
N GLU A 5 -6.78 -28.37 -20.82
CA GLU A 5 -7.24 -27.09 -21.36
C GLU A 5 -7.54 -27.26 -22.85
N GLN A 6 -8.77 -26.96 -23.25
CA GLN A 6 -9.17 -26.90 -24.64
C GLN A 6 -9.17 -25.43 -25.07
N PHE A 7 -8.24 -25.09 -25.96
CA PHE A 7 -8.12 -23.75 -26.54
C PHE A 7 -8.80 -23.69 -27.89
N VAL A 8 -9.32 -22.51 -28.25
CA VAL A 8 -9.88 -22.24 -29.59
C VAL A 8 -8.78 -22.33 -30.64
N TYR A 9 -7.58 -21.87 -30.30
CA TYR A 9 -6.40 -21.92 -31.17
C TYR A 9 -5.33 -22.84 -30.56
N PRO A 10 -4.61 -23.61 -31.40
CA PRO A 10 -3.56 -24.51 -30.92
C PRO A 10 -2.34 -23.76 -30.36
N ASP A 11 -2.08 -22.54 -30.85
CA ASP A 11 -0.97 -21.69 -30.45
C ASP A 11 -1.28 -20.19 -30.68
N HIS A 12 -0.49 -19.32 -30.04
CA HIS A 12 -0.63 -17.87 -30.19
C HIS A 12 -0.36 -17.36 -31.60
N LEU A 13 0.46 -18.05 -32.41
CA LEU A 13 0.78 -17.58 -33.76
C LEU A 13 -0.46 -17.65 -34.66
N THR A 14 -1.17 -18.78 -34.60
CA THR A 14 -2.44 -19.00 -35.30
C THR A 14 -3.49 -18.00 -34.82
N MET A 15 -3.61 -17.81 -33.50
CA MET A 15 -4.50 -16.81 -32.92
C MET A 15 -4.20 -15.39 -33.44
N ILE A 16 -2.92 -14.98 -33.50
CA ILE A 16 -2.54 -13.64 -33.96
C ILE A 16 -2.89 -13.40 -35.43
N GLN A 17 -2.88 -14.45 -36.26
CA GLN A 17 -3.19 -14.35 -37.68
C GLN A 17 -4.69 -14.28 -37.96
N GLU A 18 -5.50 -15.01 -37.20
CA GLU A 18 -6.92 -15.20 -37.48
C GLU A 18 -7.84 -14.32 -36.62
N PHE A 19 -7.37 -13.91 -35.44
CA PHE A 19 -8.20 -13.24 -34.44
C PHE A 19 -8.22 -11.72 -34.63
N SER A 20 -9.42 -11.15 -34.46
CA SER A 20 -9.65 -9.69 -34.49
C SER A 20 -10.45 -9.27 -33.27
N LEU A 21 -10.01 -8.21 -32.59
CA LEU A 21 -10.68 -7.63 -31.42
C LEU A 21 -10.93 -6.14 -31.66
N GLY A 22 -12.10 -5.64 -31.29
CA GLY A 22 -12.46 -4.23 -31.44
C GLY A 22 -12.29 -3.65 -32.86
N ASN A 23 -12.55 -4.44 -33.90
CA ASN A 23 -12.31 -4.12 -35.32
C ASN A 23 -10.84 -3.89 -35.71
N ARG A 24 -9.89 -4.31 -34.86
CA ARG A 24 -8.45 -4.30 -35.17
C ARG A 24 -7.95 -5.74 -35.28
N PRO A 25 -7.36 -6.13 -36.43
CA PRO A 25 -6.65 -7.39 -36.53
C PRO A 25 -5.52 -7.47 -35.51
N LEU A 26 -5.39 -8.60 -34.81
CA LEU A 26 -4.36 -8.76 -33.78
C LEU A 26 -2.94 -8.63 -34.36
N VAL A 27 -2.75 -9.06 -35.61
CA VAL A 27 -1.52 -8.85 -36.38
C VAL A 27 -1.11 -7.37 -36.49
N ASP A 28 -2.06 -6.44 -36.62
CA ASP A 28 -1.75 -5.02 -36.72
C ASP A 28 -1.35 -4.43 -35.36
N LEU A 29 -1.87 -4.97 -34.26
CA LEU A 29 -1.39 -4.63 -32.92
C LEU A 29 0.02 -5.17 -32.69
N VAL A 30 0.28 -6.43 -33.06
CA VAL A 30 1.62 -7.02 -32.95
C VAL A 30 2.65 -6.25 -33.79
N ARG A 31 2.30 -5.84 -35.02
CA ARG A 31 3.16 -4.99 -35.86
C ARG A 31 3.43 -3.62 -35.25
N GLU A 32 2.42 -2.99 -34.62
CA GLU A 32 2.62 -1.72 -33.91
C GLU A 32 3.62 -1.90 -32.76
N ILE A 33 3.43 -2.93 -31.92
CA ILE A 33 4.34 -3.26 -30.81
C ILE A 33 5.76 -3.45 -31.33
N GLN A 34 5.94 -4.24 -32.39
CA GLN A 34 7.24 -4.49 -33.02
C GLN A 34 7.88 -3.21 -33.59
N THR A 35 7.08 -2.34 -34.20
CA THR A 35 7.55 -1.07 -34.78
C THR A 35 8.07 -0.14 -33.69
N ILE A 36 7.32 0.04 -32.60
CA ILE A 36 7.73 0.88 -31.46
C ILE A 36 8.93 0.24 -30.74
N TYR A 37 8.95 -1.09 -30.60
CA TYR A 37 10.09 -1.78 -30.00
C TYR A 37 11.38 -1.55 -30.80
N CYS A 38 11.32 -1.58 -32.13
CA CYS A 38 12.48 -1.40 -33.01
C CYS A 38 12.84 0.08 -33.30
N SER A 39 12.04 1.07 -32.88
CA SER A 39 12.21 2.47 -33.31
C SER A 39 13.35 3.21 -32.62
N ASP A 40 13.80 2.72 -31.47
CA ASP A 40 14.82 3.36 -30.63
C ASP A 40 15.42 2.34 -29.65
N ASP A 41 16.32 2.77 -28.77
CA ASP A 41 17.01 1.91 -27.78
C ASP A 41 16.48 2.06 -26.34
N ARG A 42 15.36 2.78 -26.13
CA ARG A 42 14.83 3.05 -24.78
C ARG A 42 14.32 1.76 -24.16
N PRO A 43 14.75 1.39 -22.93
CA PRO A 43 14.28 0.18 -22.29
C PRO A 43 12.77 0.24 -22.05
N TRP A 44 12.13 -0.92 -22.14
CA TRP A 44 10.72 -1.07 -21.81
C TRP A 44 10.57 -1.58 -20.40
N ILE A 45 9.61 -1.02 -19.66
CA ILE A 45 9.27 -1.41 -18.30
C ILE A 45 7.78 -1.78 -18.29
N ILE A 46 7.46 -3.07 -18.22
CA ILE A 46 6.09 -3.56 -18.16
C ILE A 46 5.66 -3.60 -16.69
N GLY A 47 4.66 -2.80 -16.33
CA GLY A 47 4.03 -2.88 -15.01
C GLY A 47 3.17 -4.14 -14.92
N PHE A 48 3.59 -5.11 -14.10
CA PHE A 48 2.94 -6.41 -13.98
C PHE A 48 2.34 -6.60 -12.58
N SER A 49 1.01 -6.65 -12.49
CA SER A 49 0.32 -6.80 -11.20
C SER A 49 -0.24 -8.20 -10.96
N GLY A 50 0.02 -9.16 -11.85
CA GLY A 50 -0.60 -10.50 -11.80
C GLY A 50 -2.10 -10.52 -12.12
N GLY A 51 -2.69 -9.41 -12.55
CA GLY A 51 -4.09 -9.34 -12.97
C GLY A 51 -4.26 -9.57 -14.47
N LYS A 52 -5.49 -9.80 -14.91
CA LYS A 52 -5.83 -10.11 -16.32
C LYS A 52 -5.23 -9.10 -17.32
N ASP A 53 -5.34 -7.80 -17.04
CA ASP A 53 -4.94 -6.77 -18.00
C ASP A 53 -3.41 -6.75 -18.15
N SER A 54 -2.66 -6.84 -17.04
CA SER A 54 -1.20 -6.90 -17.08
C SER A 54 -0.67 -8.21 -17.68
N THR A 55 -1.34 -9.34 -17.43
CA THR A 55 -0.99 -10.64 -18.04
C THR A 55 -1.21 -10.62 -19.55
N CYS A 56 -2.30 -10.01 -20.01
CA CYS A 56 -2.58 -9.85 -21.44
C CYS A 56 -1.53 -8.97 -22.13
N VAL A 57 -1.19 -7.82 -21.56
CA VAL A 57 -0.12 -6.95 -22.10
C VAL A 57 1.21 -7.67 -22.19
N LEU A 58 1.59 -8.40 -21.12
CA LEU A 58 2.83 -9.16 -21.13
C LEU A 58 2.81 -10.25 -22.20
N SER A 59 1.70 -10.99 -22.33
CA SER A 59 1.50 -12.02 -23.37
C SER A 59 1.62 -11.45 -24.78
N LEU A 60 0.99 -10.30 -25.05
CA LEU A 60 1.06 -9.61 -26.33
C LEU A 60 2.50 -9.23 -26.69
N ILE A 61 3.23 -8.63 -25.75
CA ILE A 61 4.61 -8.19 -25.98
C ILE A 61 5.54 -9.39 -26.16
N TYR A 62 5.41 -10.40 -25.30
CA TYR A 62 6.20 -11.62 -25.38
C TYR A 62 6.08 -12.27 -26.77
N MET A 63 4.84 -12.44 -27.25
CA MET A 63 4.58 -12.99 -28.59
C MET A 63 5.02 -12.08 -29.73
N ALA A 64 4.90 -10.77 -29.58
CA ALA A 64 5.39 -9.82 -30.57
C ALA A 64 6.91 -9.94 -30.74
N LEU A 65 7.67 -10.15 -29.66
CA LEU A 65 9.12 -10.34 -29.73
C LEU A 65 9.51 -11.72 -30.27
N LEU A 66 8.78 -12.79 -29.93
CA LEU A 66 9.02 -14.12 -30.50
C LEU A 66 8.88 -14.13 -32.03
N GLN A 67 8.00 -13.31 -32.57
CA GLN A 67 7.81 -13.17 -34.03
C GLN A 67 8.85 -12.26 -34.69
N LEU A 68 9.70 -11.55 -33.93
CA LEU A 68 10.81 -10.81 -34.50
C LEU A 68 12.00 -11.73 -34.80
N PRO A 69 12.76 -11.48 -35.88
CA PRO A 69 14.06 -12.10 -36.09
C PRO A 69 14.99 -11.84 -34.89
N ALA A 70 15.81 -12.84 -34.52
CA ALA A 70 16.67 -12.78 -33.34
C ALA A 70 17.59 -11.54 -33.33
N GLU A 71 18.03 -11.09 -34.50
CA GLU A 71 18.92 -9.94 -34.68
C GLU A 71 18.26 -8.61 -34.31
N LYS A 72 16.92 -8.55 -34.31
CA LYS A 72 16.16 -7.35 -33.94
C LYS A 72 15.81 -7.30 -32.45
N ARG A 73 15.99 -8.40 -31.70
CA ARG A 73 15.66 -8.51 -30.27
C ARG A 73 16.75 -7.95 -29.37
N LYS A 74 17.13 -6.67 -29.57
CA LYS A 74 18.28 -6.05 -28.89
C LYS A 74 17.93 -5.27 -27.62
N LYS A 75 16.73 -4.71 -27.56
CA LYS A 75 16.27 -3.84 -26.47
C LYS A 75 15.76 -4.66 -25.30
N HIS A 76 16.28 -4.38 -24.11
CA HIS A 76 15.88 -5.08 -22.89
C HIS A 76 14.49 -4.66 -22.42
N ILE A 77 13.69 -5.63 -21.99
CA ILE A 77 12.37 -5.44 -21.39
C ILE A 77 12.41 -5.91 -19.93
N TYR A 78 12.09 -4.99 -19.03
CA TYR A 78 11.95 -5.27 -17.60
C TYR A 78 10.47 -5.47 -17.28
N VAL A 79 10.09 -6.65 -16.82
CA VAL A 79 8.78 -6.89 -16.22
C VAL A 79 8.92 -6.60 -14.73
N VAL A 80 8.12 -5.69 -14.20
CA VAL A 80 8.25 -5.24 -12.81
C VAL A 80 6.93 -5.46 -12.08
N SER A 81 6.98 -6.24 -11.02
CA SER A 81 5.85 -6.45 -10.11
C SER A 81 6.13 -5.83 -8.76
N SER A 82 5.13 -5.15 -8.19
CA SER A 82 5.23 -4.56 -6.86
C SER A 82 4.60 -5.51 -5.85
N ASP A 83 5.44 -6.15 -5.03
CA ASP A 83 4.99 -6.94 -3.90
C ASP A 83 4.83 -6.01 -2.68
N THR A 84 3.61 -5.89 -2.18
CA THR A 84 3.32 -5.03 -1.03
C THR A 84 3.58 -5.69 0.31
N LEU A 85 4.00 -6.98 0.34
CA LEU A 85 4.17 -7.80 1.55
C LEU A 85 2.88 -8.07 2.34
N VAL A 86 1.73 -7.61 1.82
CA VAL A 86 0.40 -7.86 2.39
C VAL A 86 -0.62 -8.24 1.32
N GLU A 87 -0.14 -8.61 0.12
CA GLU A 87 -0.98 -9.24 -0.91
C GLU A 87 -1.54 -10.58 -0.40
N THR A 88 -2.68 -11.01 -0.91
CA THR A 88 -3.25 -12.31 -0.52
C THR A 88 -2.26 -13.45 -0.84
N PRO A 89 -1.96 -14.38 0.09
CA PRO A 89 -0.87 -15.35 -0.08
C PRO A 89 -0.97 -16.19 -1.36
N VAL A 90 -2.16 -16.69 -1.68
CA VAL A 90 -2.42 -17.46 -2.92
C VAL A 90 -2.04 -16.66 -4.18
N VAL A 91 -2.24 -15.34 -4.15
CA VAL A 91 -1.91 -14.44 -5.26
C VAL A 91 -0.40 -14.21 -5.33
N VAL A 92 0.27 -14.10 -4.18
CA VAL A 92 1.73 -13.96 -4.09
C VAL A 92 2.41 -15.15 -4.77
N ASP A 93 1.97 -16.37 -4.47
CA ASP A 93 2.55 -17.58 -5.05
C ASP A 93 2.31 -17.68 -6.55
N MET A 94 1.10 -17.34 -7.02
CA MET A 94 0.79 -17.25 -8.45
C MET A 94 1.72 -16.26 -9.17
N ILE A 95 1.92 -15.06 -8.62
CA ILE A 95 2.80 -14.04 -9.20
C ILE A 95 4.26 -14.52 -9.22
N LYS A 96 4.74 -15.10 -8.10
CA LYS A 96 6.10 -15.66 -8.01
C LYS A 96 6.33 -16.76 -9.04
N LYS A 97 5.37 -17.69 -9.22
CA LYS A 97 5.42 -18.71 -10.26
C LYS A 97 5.56 -18.09 -11.65
N VAL A 98 4.73 -17.11 -11.99
CA VAL A 98 4.79 -16.44 -13.30
C VAL A 98 6.13 -15.76 -13.52
N ILE A 99 6.65 -15.01 -12.52
CA ILE A 99 7.96 -14.35 -12.59
C ILE A 99 9.08 -15.36 -12.85
N ASN A 100 9.08 -16.48 -12.12
CA ASN A 100 10.09 -17.53 -12.27
C ASN A 100 10.01 -18.18 -13.66
N THR A 101 8.80 -18.54 -14.11
CA THR A 101 8.59 -19.11 -15.44
C THR A 101 9.07 -18.17 -16.56
N ILE A 102 8.81 -16.87 -16.46
CA ILE A 102 9.31 -15.88 -17.44
C ILE A 102 10.84 -15.84 -17.43
N ASN A 103 11.46 -15.80 -16.24
CA ASN A 103 12.92 -15.77 -16.10
C ASN A 103 13.61 -17.04 -16.58
N GLU A 104 12.90 -18.17 -16.65
CA GLU A 104 13.39 -19.42 -17.24
C GLU A 104 13.15 -19.51 -18.75
N SER A 105 11.95 -19.15 -19.21
CA SER A 105 11.53 -19.28 -20.61
C SER A 105 12.14 -18.22 -21.52
N ALA A 106 12.21 -16.95 -21.08
CA ALA A 106 12.72 -15.88 -21.92
C ALA A 106 14.17 -16.10 -22.39
N PRO A 107 15.14 -16.50 -21.52
CA PRO A 107 16.49 -16.83 -21.98
C PRO A 107 16.52 -18.04 -22.92
N ARG A 108 15.71 -19.08 -22.65
CA ARG A 108 15.61 -20.28 -23.48
C ARG A 108 15.16 -19.97 -24.91
N GLU A 109 14.30 -18.97 -25.06
CA GLU A 109 13.73 -18.54 -26.33
C GLU A 109 14.50 -17.35 -26.97
N GLY A 110 15.60 -16.93 -26.35
CA GLY A 110 16.42 -15.82 -26.84
C GLY A 110 15.70 -14.47 -26.81
N LEU A 111 14.86 -14.25 -25.80
CA LEU A 111 14.16 -12.98 -25.56
C LEU A 111 14.91 -12.14 -24.51
N PRO A 112 15.14 -10.84 -24.75
CA PRO A 112 15.79 -9.94 -23.80
C PRO A 112 14.78 -9.46 -22.74
N ILE A 113 14.14 -10.40 -22.03
CA ILE A 113 13.12 -10.13 -21.02
C ILE A 113 13.63 -10.64 -19.66
N SER A 114 13.44 -9.83 -18.62
CA SER A 114 13.68 -10.23 -17.24
C SER A 114 12.56 -9.73 -16.34
N ALA A 115 12.08 -10.56 -15.43
CA ALA A 115 11.04 -10.25 -14.46
C ALA A 115 11.61 -10.02 -13.06
N HIS A 116 11.18 -8.94 -12.42
CA HIS A 116 11.67 -8.44 -11.13
C HIS A 116 10.51 -8.17 -10.19
N SER A 117 10.63 -8.60 -8.93
CA SER A 117 9.77 -8.13 -7.84
C SER A 117 10.44 -6.96 -7.13
N VAL A 118 9.70 -5.89 -6.90
CA VAL A 118 10.11 -4.75 -6.08
C VAL A 118 9.24 -4.69 -4.84
N VAL A 119 9.85 -4.37 -3.70
CA VAL A 119 9.17 -4.28 -2.40
C VAL A 119 9.31 -2.86 -1.84
N PRO A 120 8.36 -2.38 -1.03
CA PRO A 120 8.55 -1.15 -0.28
C PRO A 120 9.74 -1.22 0.66
N LYS A 121 10.38 -0.07 0.88
CA LYS A 121 11.34 0.08 1.98
C LYS A 121 10.66 -0.31 3.29
N THR A 122 11.41 -0.96 4.18
CA THR A 122 10.86 -1.49 5.45
C THR A 122 10.14 -0.42 6.26
N ASP A 123 10.66 0.81 6.28
CA ASP A 123 10.03 1.92 6.99
C ASP A 123 8.72 2.41 6.34
N GLN A 124 8.39 1.98 5.13
CA GLN A 124 7.17 2.34 4.40
C GLN A 124 6.15 1.20 4.30
N THR A 125 6.42 0.03 4.89
CA THR A 125 5.50 -1.12 4.83
C THR A 125 4.21 -0.90 5.61
N PHE A 126 3.25 -1.81 5.42
CA PHE A 126 1.93 -1.72 6.03
C PHE A 126 2.02 -1.79 7.55
N TRP A 127 2.74 -2.78 8.09
CA TRP A 127 2.83 -2.99 9.53
C TRP A 127 3.67 -1.94 10.24
N VAL A 128 4.76 -1.45 9.63
CA VAL A 128 5.53 -0.36 10.25
C VAL A 128 4.70 0.93 10.33
N ASN A 129 3.87 1.22 9.34
CA ASN A 129 2.98 2.39 9.39
C ASN A 129 1.79 2.18 10.35
N LEU A 130 1.13 1.02 10.32
CA LEU A 130 -0.05 0.77 11.13
C LEU A 130 0.31 0.40 12.58
N LEU A 131 1.13 -0.63 12.78
CA LEU A 131 1.52 -1.11 14.10
C LEU A 131 2.67 -0.28 14.66
N GLY A 132 3.66 0.12 13.88
CA GLY A 132 4.74 0.98 14.37
C GLY A 132 4.25 2.41 14.65
N ARG A 133 3.80 3.12 13.63
CA ARG A 133 3.42 4.55 13.74
C ARG A 133 1.99 4.80 14.23
N GLY A 134 1.16 3.77 14.28
CA GLY A 134 -0.25 3.90 14.65
C GLY A 134 -1.12 4.54 13.58
N TYR A 135 -0.75 4.51 12.31
CA TYR A 135 -1.62 5.06 11.27
C TYR A 135 -2.96 4.30 11.24
N PRO A 136 -4.10 5.01 11.12
CA PRO A 136 -5.38 4.35 10.98
C PRO A 136 -5.40 3.49 9.72
N ALA A 137 -6.12 2.37 9.78
CA ALA A 137 -6.28 1.49 8.63
C ALA A 137 -6.82 2.28 7.41
N PRO A 138 -6.32 2.03 6.19
CA PRO A 138 -6.65 2.83 5.02
C PRO A 138 -8.15 2.96 4.74
N ASN A 139 -8.57 4.14 4.28
CA ASN A 139 -9.94 4.39 3.83
C ASN A 139 -9.95 5.16 2.51
N GLN A 140 -11.11 5.44 1.95
CA GLN A 140 -11.21 6.08 0.63
C GLN A 140 -10.47 7.43 0.51
N LYS A 141 -10.42 8.23 1.59
CA LYS A 141 -9.78 9.55 1.65
C LYS A 141 -8.33 9.50 2.12
N PHE A 142 -7.96 8.50 2.92
CA PHE A 142 -6.64 8.33 3.51
C PHE A 142 -6.03 6.99 3.11
N ARG A 143 -5.55 6.92 1.86
CA ARG A 143 -4.95 5.71 1.25
C ARG A 143 -3.43 5.79 1.23
N TRP A 144 -2.81 5.89 2.39
CA TRP A 144 -1.36 6.06 2.53
C TRP A 144 -0.55 4.90 1.95
N CYS A 145 -1.12 3.69 1.85
CA CYS A 145 -0.46 2.50 1.33
C CYS A 145 -0.26 2.52 -0.19
N THR A 146 -1.12 3.19 -0.96
CA THR A 146 -1.04 3.15 -2.44
C THR A 146 0.24 3.79 -2.95
N GLU A 147 0.56 5.00 -2.46
CA GLU A 147 1.78 5.70 -2.83
C GLU A 147 3.02 4.91 -2.38
N ARG A 148 3.13 4.68 -1.07
CA ARG A 148 4.29 4.06 -0.40
C ARG A 148 4.62 2.64 -0.86
N MET A 149 3.59 1.83 -1.07
CA MET A 149 3.77 0.39 -1.23
C MET A 149 3.60 -0.07 -2.68
N LYS A 150 2.88 0.69 -3.52
CA LYS A 150 2.64 0.33 -4.93
C LYS A 150 3.32 1.27 -5.92
N ILE A 151 3.31 2.57 -5.66
CA ILE A 151 3.83 3.57 -6.63
C ILE A 151 5.32 3.80 -6.43
N ASP A 152 5.76 4.05 -5.20
CA ASP A 152 7.15 4.42 -4.90
C ASP A 152 8.16 3.33 -5.30
N PRO A 153 7.95 2.03 -4.98
CA PRO A 153 8.92 0.99 -5.34
C PRO A 153 9.12 0.85 -6.85
N VAL A 154 8.02 0.94 -7.61
CA VAL A 154 8.06 0.90 -9.08
C VAL A 154 8.67 2.18 -9.64
N SER A 155 8.36 3.34 -9.05
CA SER A 155 8.92 4.63 -9.45
C SER A 155 10.43 4.68 -9.23
N GLU A 156 10.93 4.18 -8.10
CA GLU A 156 12.36 4.05 -7.82
C GLU A 156 13.06 3.16 -8.86
N PHE A 157 12.44 2.04 -9.24
CA PHE A 157 12.96 1.18 -10.31
C PHE A 157 12.99 1.89 -11.67
N ILE A 158 11.93 2.60 -12.04
CA ILE A 158 11.88 3.37 -13.30
C ILE A 158 12.95 4.47 -13.29
N LEU A 159 13.09 5.20 -12.19
CA LEU A 159 14.10 6.26 -12.05
C LEU A 159 15.52 5.72 -12.14
N ASP A 160 15.82 4.53 -11.60
CA ASP A 160 17.11 3.86 -11.80
C ASP A 160 17.40 3.60 -13.28
N LYS A 161 16.38 3.15 -14.05
CA LYS A 161 16.55 2.92 -15.50
C LYS A 161 16.68 4.22 -16.28
N VAL A 162 15.86 5.22 -15.98
CA VAL A 162 15.95 6.55 -16.61
C VAL A 162 17.32 7.17 -16.35
N ALA A 163 17.87 7.04 -15.13
CA ALA A 163 19.21 7.52 -14.81
C ALA A 163 20.32 6.81 -15.61
N LYS A 164 20.14 5.52 -15.93
CA LYS A 164 21.11 4.71 -16.69
C LYS A 164 21.00 4.88 -18.21
N PHE A 165 19.79 5.04 -18.74
CA PHE A 165 19.50 5.00 -20.18
C PHE A 165 18.98 6.34 -20.75
N GLY A 166 18.81 7.37 -19.91
CA GLY A 166 18.32 8.69 -20.29
C GLY A 166 16.80 8.79 -20.35
N GLU A 167 16.14 7.83 -21.02
CA GLU A 167 14.68 7.73 -21.13
C GLU A 167 14.20 6.28 -20.95
N ALA A 168 12.91 6.09 -20.66
CA ALA A 168 12.28 4.76 -20.58
C ALA A 168 10.83 4.77 -21.11
N ILE A 169 10.37 3.63 -21.61
CA ILE A 169 8.97 3.42 -22.00
C ILE A 169 8.32 2.50 -20.97
N VAL A 170 7.30 2.99 -20.28
CA VAL A 170 6.49 2.25 -19.31
C VAL A 170 5.26 1.69 -20.02
N VAL A 171 5.12 0.37 -20.07
CA VAL A 171 3.95 -0.28 -20.66
C VAL A 171 2.94 -0.64 -19.56
N LEU A 172 1.69 -0.21 -19.72
CA LEU A 172 0.62 -0.44 -18.75
C LEU A 172 -0.62 -1.05 -19.41
N GLY A 173 -1.29 -1.95 -18.70
CA GLY A 173 -2.60 -2.51 -19.10
C GLY A 173 -3.80 -1.62 -18.76
N SER A 174 -3.64 -0.29 -18.77
CA SER A 174 -4.75 0.63 -18.48
C SER A 174 -5.71 0.69 -19.68
N ARG A 175 -7.03 0.72 -19.41
CA ARG A 175 -8.07 0.79 -20.45
C ARG A 175 -8.98 2.00 -20.24
N SER A 176 -9.37 2.63 -21.34
CA SER A 176 -10.25 3.80 -21.37
C SER A 176 -11.63 3.51 -20.77
N GLN A 177 -12.13 2.29 -20.96
CA GLN A 177 -13.43 1.84 -20.47
C GLN A 177 -13.45 1.52 -18.96
N GLU A 178 -12.32 1.59 -18.25
CA GLU A 178 -12.31 1.30 -16.79
C GLU A 178 -12.97 2.38 -15.95
N SER A 179 -12.83 3.66 -16.32
CA SER A 179 -13.54 4.77 -15.68
C SER A 179 -13.43 6.06 -16.51
N ALA A 180 -14.42 6.95 -16.38
CA ALA A 180 -14.38 8.28 -17.00
C ALA A 180 -13.15 9.11 -16.57
N SER A 181 -12.72 8.96 -15.32
CA SER A 181 -11.50 9.61 -14.81
C SER A 181 -10.23 9.07 -15.46
N ARG A 182 -10.15 7.77 -15.74
CA ARG A 182 -9.01 7.17 -16.45
C ARG A 182 -8.96 7.64 -17.89
N ALA A 183 -10.09 7.67 -18.59
CA ALA A 183 -10.17 8.18 -19.96
C ALA A 183 -9.67 9.64 -20.06
N GLN A 184 -10.06 10.51 -19.12
CA GLN A 184 -9.59 11.90 -19.09
C GLN A 184 -8.07 12.01 -18.88
N VAL A 185 -7.49 11.20 -17.99
CA VAL A 185 -6.05 11.20 -17.73
C VAL A 185 -5.27 10.72 -18.95
N ILE A 186 -5.74 9.65 -19.60
CA ILE A 186 -5.11 9.12 -20.81
C ILE A 186 -5.12 10.16 -21.91
N ALA A 187 -6.28 10.78 -22.19
CA ALA A 187 -6.42 11.82 -23.20
C ALA A 187 -5.52 13.03 -22.94
N LYS A 188 -5.36 13.45 -21.67
CA LYS A 188 -4.54 14.62 -21.30
C LYS A 188 -3.05 14.44 -21.58
N HIS A 189 -2.53 13.22 -21.48
CA HIS A 189 -1.10 12.94 -21.61
C HIS A 189 -0.70 12.38 -22.97
N LYS A 190 -1.68 12.23 -23.88
CA LYS A 190 -1.48 11.71 -25.23
C LYS A 190 -0.60 12.64 -26.05
N ILE A 191 0.29 12.05 -26.85
CA ILE A 191 1.09 12.79 -27.84
C ILE A 191 0.41 12.61 -29.20
N ASP A 192 0.01 13.71 -29.82
CA ASP A 192 -0.69 13.66 -31.11
C ASP A 192 0.14 12.95 -32.18
N GLY A 193 -0.49 11.99 -32.87
CA GLY A 193 0.16 11.18 -33.90
C GLY A 193 1.12 10.10 -33.37
N SER A 194 1.20 9.88 -32.06
CA SER A 194 2.00 8.83 -31.45
C SER A 194 1.14 7.84 -30.66
N ALA A 195 1.54 6.56 -30.64
CA ALA A 195 1.01 5.57 -29.71
C ALA A 195 1.54 5.77 -28.28
N LEU A 196 2.57 6.60 -28.10
CA LEU A 196 3.15 6.92 -26.80
C LEU A 196 2.48 8.14 -26.18
N SER A 197 2.40 8.14 -24.85
CA SER A 197 1.95 9.25 -24.02
C SER A 197 3.09 9.69 -23.08
N ARG A 198 3.04 10.90 -22.53
CA ARG A 198 4.00 11.31 -21.49
C ARG A 198 3.62 10.72 -20.13
N HIS A 199 4.58 10.23 -19.36
CA HIS A 199 4.29 9.80 -18.00
C HIS A 199 3.88 11.01 -17.13
N LYS A 200 2.88 10.83 -16.27
CA LYS A 200 2.28 11.94 -15.49
C LYS A 200 3.25 12.59 -14.51
N SER A 201 4.04 11.78 -13.81
CA SER A 201 4.86 12.20 -12.67
C SER A 201 6.36 11.96 -12.82
N LEU A 202 6.79 11.18 -13.82
CA LEU A 202 8.18 10.78 -13.96
C LEU A 202 8.77 11.49 -15.18
N PRO A 203 9.77 12.36 -15.01
CA PRO A 203 10.43 13.01 -16.12
C PRO A 203 11.13 11.96 -16.99
N ASN A 204 11.17 12.21 -18.31
CA ASN A 204 11.84 11.34 -19.29
C ASN A 204 11.30 9.89 -19.36
N ALA A 205 10.10 9.65 -18.83
CA ALA A 205 9.36 8.42 -19.01
C ALA A 205 8.16 8.63 -19.94
N PHE A 206 7.97 7.69 -20.87
CA PHE A 206 6.81 7.63 -21.75
C PHE A 206 5.91 6.47 -21.32
N THR A 207 4.64 6.51 -21.69
CA THR A 207 3.67 5.46 -21.40
C THR A 207 3.10 4.88 -22.68
N TYR A 208 3.03 3.56 -22.76
CA TYR A 208 2.40 2.81 -23.83
C TYR A 208 1.29 1.92 -23.28
N MET A 209 0.10 1.96 -23.89
CA MET A 209 -1.09 1.25 -23.43
C MET A 209 -1.70 0.45 -24.59
N PRO A 210 -1.14 -0.73 -24.95
CA PRO A 210 -1.52 -1.47 -26.16
C PRO A 210 -2.98 -1.96 -26.18
N ILE A 211 -3.60 -2.07 -25.00
CA ILE A 211 -4.99 -2.53 -24.83
C ILE A 211 -5.94 -1.40 -24.39
N GLU A 212 -5.55 -0.12 -24.58
CA GLU A 212 -6.32 1.06 -24.15
C GLU A 212 -7.80 1.01 -24.55
N SER A 213 -8.09 0.53 -25.76
CA SER A 213 -9.45 0.47 -26.32
C SER A 213 -10.24 -0.79 -25.94
N TRP A 214 -9.60 -1.79 -25.33
CA TRP A 214 -10.22 -3.10 -25.11
C TRP A 214 -11.26 -3.09 -23.98
N SER A 215 -12.29 -3.91 -24.12
CA SER A 215 -13.23 -4.25 -23.05
C SER A 215 -12.62 -5.29 -22.09
N ALA A 216 -13.28 -5.55 -20.95
CA ALA A 216 -12.85 -6.60 -20.04
C ALA A 216 -13.01 -8.00 -20.67
N ASP A 217 -14.05 -8.18 -21.48
CA ASP A 217 -14.37 -9.45 -22.13
C ASP A 217 -13.37 -9.75 -23.25
N GLU A 218 -12.93 -8.73 -24.01
CA GLU A 218 -11.90 -8.87 -25.04
C GLU A 218 -10.55 -9.31 -24.44
N VAL A 219 -10.21 -8.82 -23.24
CA VAL A 219 -9.02 -9.26 -22.50
C VAL A 219 -9.11 -10.74 -22.13
N TRP A 220 -10.26 -11.19 -21.61
CA TRP A 220 -10.47 -12.60 -21.27
C TRP A 220 -10.51 -13.49 -22.50
N MET A 221 -11.18 -13.05 -23.57
CA MET A 221 -11.21 -13.74 -24.85
C MET A 221 -9.78 -13.99 -25.34
N TYR A 222 -8.91 -12.98 -25.33
CA TYR A 222 -7.50 -13.16 -25.67
C TYR A 222 -6.79 -14.18 -24.76
N LEU A 223 -6.90 -14.03 -23.43
CA LEU A 223 -6.18 -14.88 -22.47
C LEU A 223 -6.60 -16.35 -22.50
N MET A 224 -7.85 -16.63 -22.86
CA MET A 224 -8.42 -17.98 -22.87
C MET A 224 -8.43 -18.62 -24.27
N SER A 225 -8.04 -17.90 -25.32
CA SER A 225 -8.10 -18.38 -26.70
C SER A 225 -6.89 -19.24 -27.10
N ALA A 226 -5.74 -19.09 -26.41
CA ALA A 226 -4.52 -19.83 -26.72
C ALA A 226 -3.64 -20.04 -25.45
N PRO A 227 -2.72 -21.03 -25.44
CA PRO A 227 -1.87 -21.36 -24.30
C PRO A 227 -0.91 -20.22 -23.89
N CYS A 228 -0.61 -20.06 -22.59
CA CYS A 228 0.28 -19.00 -22.14
C CYS A 228 1.67 -19.02 -22.82
N PRO A 229 2.16 -17.89 -23.39
CA PRO A 229 3.29 -17.95 -24.33
C PRO A 229 4.65 -18.21 -23.69
N TRP A 230 4.81 -17.96 -22.39
CA TRP A 230 6.02 -18.34 -21.63
C TRP A 230 5.86 -19.68 -20.91
N GLY A 231 4.74 -20.38 -21.12
CA GLY A 231 4.35 -21.58 -20.38
C GLY A 231 3.50 -21.28 -19.13
N GLY A 232 2.98 -22.34 -18.51
CA GLY A 232 1.97 -22.26 -17.45
C GLY A 232 0.54 -22.17 -18.00
N SER A 233 -0.39 -21.78 -17.14
CA SER A 233 -1.82 -21.75 -17.45
C SER A 233 -2.46 -20.47 -16.90
N ASN A 234 -3.36 -19.88 -17.68
CA ASN A 234 -4.20 -18.76 -17.24
C ASN A 234 -5.43 -19.23 -16.44
N GLN A 235 -5.60 -20.54 -16.24
CA GLN A 235 -6.73 -21.12 -15.55
C GLN A 235 -6.71 -20.79 -14.05
N GLU A 236 -5.53 -20.81 -13.40
CA GLU A 236 -5.38 -20.36 -12.00
C GLU A 236 -5.85 -18.90 -11.86
N LEU A 237 -5.49 -18.03 -12.82
CA LEU A 237 -5.93 -16.64 -12.86
C LEU A 237 -7.45 -16.53 -13.10
N LEU A 238 -8.02 -17.34 -13.98
CA LEU A 238 -9.46 -17.34 -14.24
C LEU A 238 -10.26 -17.83 -13.02
N GLU A 239 -9.80 -18.90 -12.37
CA GLU A 239 -10.41 -19.46 -11.16
C GLU A 239 -10.42 -18.47 -10.02
N LEU A 240 -9.31 -17.75 -9.84
CA LEU A 240 -9.21 -16.64 -8.91
C LEU A 240 -10.37 -15.64 -9.16
N TYR A 241 -10.50 -15.12 -10.39
CA TYR A 241 -11.57 -14.19 -10.78
C TYR A 241 -12.99 -14.75 -10.64
N LYS A 242 -13.22 -16.04 -10.94
CA LYS A 242 -14.51 -16.71 -10.74
C LYS A 242 -14.91 -16.74 -9.26
N GLY A 243 -13.98 -17.10 -8.37
CA GLY A 243 -14.23 -17.15 -6.94
C GLY A 243 -14.67 -15.81 -6.37
N SER A 244 -14.14 -14.71 -6.89
CA SER A 244 -14.40 -13.37 -6.31
C SER A 244 -15.57 -12.62 -6.91
N ASN A 245 -16.22 -13.22 -7.90
CA ASN A 245 -17.49 -12.78 -8.44
C ASN A 245 -18.65 -13.64 -7.91
N GLN A 246 -18.50 -14.32 -6.76
CA GLN A 246 -19.54 -15.19 -6.17
C GLN A 246 -20.08 -16.24 -7.16
N GLY A 247 -19.20 -16.80 -7.99
CA GLY A 247 -19.55 -17.89 -8.92
C GLY A 247 -20.09 -17.44 -10.28
N GLU A 248 -20.14 -16.14 -10.61
CA GLU A 248 -20.46 -15.70 -11.98
C GLU A 248 -19.28 -15.94 -12.94
N CYS A 249 -19.57 -16.60 -14.07
CA CYS A 249 -18.58 -16.94 -15.09
C CYS A 249 -18.20 -15.70 -15.92
N PRO A 250 -16.91 -15.32 -16.01
CA PRO A 250 -16.43 -14.20 -16.84
C PRO A 250 -16.74 -14.30 -18.34
N LEU A 251 -17.26 -15.44 -18.80
CA LEU A 251 -17.45 -15.79 -20.22
C LEU A 251 -18.93 -15.87 -20.60
N VAL A 252 -19.86 -15.25 -19.85
CA VAL A 252 -21.27 -15.21 -20.29
C VAL A 252 -21.39 -14.30 -21.52
N ILE A 253 -21.61 -14.92 -22.69
CA ILE A 253 -21.76 -14.27 -24.01
C ILE A 253 -23.12 -13.54 -24.14
N ASP A 254 -23.99 -13.64 -23.14
CA ASP A 254 -25.31 -13.02 -23.15
C ASP A 254 -25.23 -11.52 -22.81
N THR A 255 -25.66 -10.67 -23.74
CA THR A 255 -25.69 -9.20 -23.62
C THR A 255 -26.61 -8.68 -22.50
N SER A 256 -27.39 -9.55 -21.87
CA SER A 256 -28.26 -9.23 -20.73
C SER A 256 -27.60 -9.38 -19.36
N THR A 257 -26.43 -10.03 -19.27
CA THR A 257 -25.71 -10.24 -18.00
C THR A 257 -24.65 -9.16 -17.81
N PRO A 258 -24.60 -8.43 -16.67
CA PRO A 258 -23.57 -7.43 -16.41
C PRO A 258 -22.16 -8.06 -16.49
N SER A 259 -21.22 -7.40 -17.17
CA SER A 259 -19.84 -7.89 -17.28
C SER A 259 -19.21 -8.06 -15.89
N CYS A 260 -18.89 -9.31 -15.56
CA CYS A 260 -18.24 -9.77 -14.34
C CYS A 260 -16.72 -9.52 -14.42
N GLY A 261 -16.33 -8.24 -14.57
CA GLY A 261 -14.93 -7.80 -14.72
C GLY A 261 -14.41 -6.88 -13.61
N ASN A 262 -15.22 -6.59 -12.59
CA ASN A 262 -14.90 -5.59 -11.56
C ASN A 262 -14.24 -6.14 -10.29
N SER A 263 -14.24 -7.45 -10.08
CA SER A 263 -13.60 -8.01 -8.88
C SER A 263 -12.09 -7.95 -9.00
N ARG A 264 -11.46 -7.33 -7.98
CA ARG A 264 -10.04 -7.04 -7.93
C ARG A 264 -9.45 -7.74 -6.72
N PHE A 265 -8.53 -8.65 -6.97
CA PHE A 265 -7.65 -9.22 -5.98
C PHE A 265 -6.61 -8.19 -5.59
N GLY A 266 -6.27 -8.13 -4.31
CA GLY A 266 -5.27 -7.21 -3.80
C GLY A 266 -4.81 -7.65 -2.42
N CYS A 267 -4.48 -6.68 -1.57
CA CYS A 267 -4.03 -6.96 -0.23
C CYS A 267 -5.15 -7.48 0.67
N TRP A 268 -4.89 -8.58 1.37
CA TRP A 268 -5.83 -9.19 2.32
C TRP A 268 -6.14 -8.25 3.50
N THR A 269 -5.30 -7.25 3.73
CA THR A 269 -5.47 -6.21 4.75
C THR A 269 -6.31 -5.01 4.28
N CYS A 270 -6.86 -5.04 3.06
CA CYS A 270 -7.53 -3.87 2.47
C CYS A 270 -8.82 -3.49 3.20
N THR A 271 -8.80 -2.37 3.92
CA THR A 271 -9.97 -1.81 4.63
C THR A 271 -10.68 -0.69 3.87
N VAL A 272 -10.29 -0.43 2.61
CA VAL A 272 -10.91 0.59 1.75
C VAL A 272 -12.29 0.14 1.27
N VAL A 273 -12.43 -1.15 0.95
CA VAL A 273 -13.71 -1.79 0.71
C VAL A 273 -14.35 -2.15 2.05
N THR A 274 -15.66 -2.30 2.10
CA THR A 274 -16.36 -2.72 3.33
C THR A 274 -16.20 -4.22 3.54
N ASP A 275 -16.32 -4.97 2.46
CA ASP A 275 -16.30 -6.43 2.43
C ASP A 275 -15.30 -6.92 1.37
N ASP A 276 -14.48 -7.90 1.74
CA ASP A 276 -13.46 -8.47 0.85
C ASP A 276 -14.00 -9.72 0.16
N LYS A 277 -14.75 -9.48 -0.92
CA LYS A 277 -15.36 -10.56 -1.73
C LYS A 277 -14.32 -11.54 -2.25
N ALA A 278 -13.08 -11.10 -2.44
CA ALA A 278 -12.04 -11.96 -2.99
C ALA A 278 -11.53 -12.96 -1.96
N LEU A 279 -11.29 -12.49 -0.74
CA LEU A 279 -10.93 -13.35 0.37
C LEU A 279 -12.07 -14.33 0.72
N HIS A 280 -13.33 -13.85 0.70
CA HIS A 280 -14.50 -14.71 0.86
C HIS A 280 -14.57 -15.82 -0.21
N GLY A 281 -14.44 -15.46 -1.49
CA GLY A 281 -14.45 -16.43 -2.58
C GLY A 281 -13.34 -17.49 -2.49
N LEU A 282 -12.15 -17.09 -2.04
CA LEU A 282 -11.05 -18.03 -1.82
C LEU A 282 -11.33 -19.00 -0.66
N ILE A 283 -11.90 -18.52 0.44
CA ILE A 283 -12.31 -19.35 1.58
C ILE A 283 -13.40 -20.35 1.14
N GLU A 284 -14.42 -19.88 0.41
CA GLU A 284 -15.50 -20.73 -0.12
C GLU A 284 -14.99 -21.78 -1.11
N SER A 285 -13.93 -21.46 -1.86
CA SER A 285 -13.29 -22.38 -2.81
C SER A 285 -12.38 -23.43 -2.16
N GLY A 286 -12.15 -23.36 -0.84
CA GLY A 286 -11.44 -24.38 -0.07
C GLY A 286 -10.23 -23.88 0.73
N ALA A 287 -9.83 -22.62 0.60
CA ALA A 287 -8.72 -22.05 1.36
C ALA A 287 -9.17 -21.54 2.75
N THR A 288 -9.76 -22.42 3.55
CA THR A 288 -10.36 -22.11 4.85
C THR A 288 -9.37 -21.63 5.90
N TRP A 289 -8.09 -21.96 5.74
CA TRP A 289 -7.01 -21.47 6.62
C TRP A 289 -6.86 -19.94 6.58
N MET A 290 -7.43 -19.24 5.59
CA MET A 290 -7.44 -17.77 5.51
C MET A 290 -8.56 -17.12 6.35
N GLU A 291 -9.46 -17.87 6.98
CA GLU A 291 -10.51 -17.31 7.85
C GLU A 291 -9.99 -16.38 8.96
N PRO A 292 -8.89 -16.69 9.68
CA PRO A 292 -8.31 -15.80 10.67
C PRO A 292 -7.85 -14.47 10.07
N LEU A 293 -7.31 -14.47 8.85
CA LEU A 293 -6.91 -13.25 8.13
C LEU A 293 -8.12 -12.35 7.84
N LEU A 294 -9.23 -12.94 7.40
CA LEU A 294 -10.47 -12.22 7.16
C LEU A 294 -11.03 -11.61 8.45
N LYS A 295 -11.03 -12.37 9.56
CA LYS A 295 -11.45 -11.88 10.88
C LYS A 295 -10.59 -10.70 11.34
N PHE A 296 -9.27 -10.82 11.23
CA PHE A 296 -8.33 -9.75 11.57
C PHE A 296 -8.52 -8.50 10.71
N ARG A 297 -8.66 -8.67 9.40
CA ARG A 297 -8.97 -7.56 8.48
C ARG A 297 -10.26 -6.85 8.86
N ASN A 298 -11.32 -7.60 9.22
CA ASN A 298 -12.58 -7.02 9.64
C ASN A 298 -12.43 -6.26 10.96
N LYS A 299 -11.61 -6.75 11.90
CA LYS A 299 -11.24 -6.02 13.12
C LYS A 299 -10.54 -4.69 12.80
N LEU A 300 -9.59 -4.67 11.87
CA LEU A 300 -8.95 -3.43 11.40
C LEU A 300 -9.95 -2.47 10.74
N TYR A 301 -10.91 -2.98 9.96
CA TYR A 301 -11.97 -2.18 9.37
C TYR A 301 -12.89 -1.57 10.44
N GLN A 302 -13.24 -2.31 11.49
CA GLN A 302 -14.08 -1.82 12.58
C GLN A 302 -13.36 -0.83 13.49
N SER A 303 -12.07 -1.04 13.77
CA SER A 303 -11.29 -0.16 14.66
C SER A 303 -11.11 1.26 14.11
N ARG A 304 -11.23 1.45 12.78
CA ARG A 304 -11.15 2.77 12.13
C ARG A 304 -12.48 3.51 12.02
N GLN A 305 -13.61 2.90 12.40
CA GLN A 305 -14.92 3.54 12.32
C GLN A 305 -15.03 4.70 13.32
N LYS A 306 -15.89 5.68 13.02
CA LYS A 306 -15.97 6.93 13.81
C LYS A 306 -16.42 6.66 15.24
N GLU A 307 -17.32 5.69 15.39
CA GLU A 307 -17.93 5.24 16.64
C GLU A 307 -16.87 4.63 17.58
N ASN A 308 -15.92 3.88 16.99
CA ASN A 308 -14.86 3.19 17.72
C ASN A 308 -13.57 4.02 17.83
N ALA A 309 -13.55 5.23 17.27
CA ALA A 309 -12.33 6.04 17.19
C ALA A 309 -11.84 6.49 18.57
N LYS A 310 -12.74 6.80 19.52
CA LYS A 310 -12.36 7.21 20.88
C LYS A 310 -11.65 6.09 21.64
N GLU A 311 -12.13 4.86 21.48
CA GLU A 311 -11.54 3.68 22.13
C GLU A 311 -10.21 3.29 21.50
N ASN A 312 -10.11 3.37 20.17
CA ASN A 312 -8.95 2.83 19.46
C ASN A 312 -7.84 3.85 19.19
N ARG A 313 -8.17 5.15 19.14
CA ARG A 313 -7.25 6.18 18.64
C ARG A 313 -6.99 7.26 19.67
N ASN A 314 -5.72 7.62 19.79
CA ASN A 314 -5.23 8.70 20.59
C ASN A 314 -5.86 10.03 20.16
N PHE A 315 -6.29 10.86 21.11
CA PHE A 315 -6.86 12.18 20.81
C PHE A 315 -5.81 13.21 20.36
N ARG A 316 -4.52 12.95 20.62
CA ARG A 316 -3.38 13.75 20.17
C ARG A 316 -2.86 13.23 18.83
N ARG A 317 -2.58 14.12 17.88
CA ARG A 317 -1.87 13.76 16.65
C ARG A 317 -0.42 13.36 16.97
N ARG A 318 0.30 12.78 16.01
CA ARG A 318 1.75 12.47 16.17
C ARG A 318 2.62 13.71 16.44
N THR A 319 2.09 14.92 16.25
CA THR A 319 2.71 16.17 16.68
C THR A 319 2.65 16.40 18.19
N GLY A 320 1.93 15.54 18.94
CA GLY A 320 1.67 15.71 20.36
C GLY A 320 0.55 16.70 20.69
N ARG A 321 -0.17 17.23 19.68
CA ARG A 321 -1.24 18.22 19.88
C ARG A 321 -2.61 17.72 19.47
N VAL A 322 -3.64 18.23 20.13
CA VAL A 322 -5.05 18.03 19.74
C VAL A 322 -5.40 18.99 18.61
N THR A 323 -6.02 18.47 17.55
CA THR A 323 -6.48 19.27 16.41
C THR A 323 -8.00 19.18 16.32
N TYR A 324 -8.69 20.30 16.14
CA TYR A 324 -10.14 20.37 16.04
C TYR A 324 -10.58 20.65 14.60
N ASN A 325 -11.75 20.17 14.21
CA ASN A 325 -12.35 20.50 12.91
C ASN A 325 -12.69 21.99 12.83
N ARG A 326 -12.29 22.66 11.73
CA ARG A 326 -12.54 24.11 11.53
C ARG A 326 -14.00 24.46 11.20
N GLY A 327 -14.84 23.48 10.85
CA GLY A 327 -16.20 23.69 10.33
C GLY A 327 -17.34 23.80 11.36
N GLU A 328 -17.06 23.62 12.66
CA GLU A 328 -18.06 23.75 13.75
C GLU A 328 -17.82 25.03 14.57
N ILE A 329 -17.03 25.98 14.05
CA ILE A 329 -16.51 27.13 14.81
C ILE A 329 -17.41 28.37 14.71
N ASP A 330 -18.38 28.38 13.80
CA ASP A 330 -19.25 29.55 13.54
C ASP A 330 -20.62 29.50 14.23
N ASP A 331 -20.94 28.43 14.96
CA ASP A 331 -22.24 28.28 15.62
C ASP A 331 -22.04 28.03 17.12
N ASP A 332 -22.33 29.04 17.94
CA ASP A 332 -22.29 28.99 19.41
C ASP A 332 -23.28 27.95 20.00
N SER A 333 -24.02 27.21 19.16
CA SER A 333 -24.91 26.11 19.54
C SER A 333 -24.30 24.69 19.47
N ILE A 334 -23.09 24.50 18.92
CA ILE A 334 -22.49 23.15 18.80
C ILE A 334 -21.64 22.82 20.03
N ARG A 335 -22.20 22.00 20.93
CA ARG A 335 -21.64 21.63 22.25
C ARG A 335 -20.44 20.69 22.28
N GLU A 336 -19.89 20.22 21.16
CA GLU A 336 -18.66 19.41 21.19
C GLU A 336 -17.80 19.75 19.98
N ALA A 337 -16.72 20.50 20.17
CA ALA A 337 -15.71 20.66 19.13
C ALA A 337 -15.13 19.27 18.82
N SER A 338 -15.54 18.67 17.70
CA SER A 338 -15.08 17.33 17.33
C SER A 338 -13.57 17.39 16.99
N TYR A 339 -12.74 16.75 17.82
CA TYR A 339 -11.30 16.63 17.54
C TYR A 339 -11.04 15.59 16.46
N ILE A 340 -9.95 15.78 15.72
CA ILE A 340 -9.47 14.86 14.70
C ILE A 340 -8.62 13.79 15.38
N PRO A 341 -9.02 12.51 15.41
CA PRO A 341 -8.26 11.49 16.09
C PRO A 341 -6.86 11.30 15.50
N GLY A 342 -5.91 11.03 16.37
CA GLY A 342 -4.52 10.72 16.10
C GLY A 342 -4.23 9.25 15.83
N PRO A 343 -3.02 8.75 16.13
CA PRO A 343 -2.66 7.37 15.87
C PRO A 343 -3.43 6.38 16.75
N TYR A 344 -3.40 5.09 16.43
CA TYR A 344 -3.83 4.04 17.36
C TYR A 344 -3.04 4.12 18.67
N TRP A 345 -3.71 3.89 19.80
CA TRP A 345 -3.06 3.76 21.11
C TRP A 345 -1.97 2.68 21.08
N LEU A 346 -0.90 2.82 21.88
CA LEU A 346 0.15 1.81 21.96
C LEU A 346 -0.41 0.43 22.36
N SER A 347 -1.30 0.40 23.35
CA SER A 347 -1.96 -0.83 23.81
C SER A 347 -2.72 -1.56 22.69
N LYS A 348 -3.42 -0.82 21.82
CA LYS A 348 -4.11 -1.40 20.66
C LYS A 348 -3.14 -1.89 19.59
N ARG A 349 -2.01 -1.20 19.39
CA ARG A 349 -0.94 -1.66 18.48
C ARG A 349 -0.29 -2.96 18.99
N GLN A 350 -0.06 -3.08 20.29
CA GLN A 350 0.41 -4.31 20.94
C GLN A 350 -0.61 -5.45 20.82
N GLU A 351 -1.90 -5.16 21.01
CA GLU A 351 -3.00 -6.12 20.83
C GLU A 351 -3.02 -6.68 19.40
N PHE A 352 -3.01 -5.80 18.40
CA PHE A 352 -3.00 -6.20 16.99
C PHE A 352 -1.73 -6.96 16.61
N LEU A 353 -0.55 -6.56 17.13
CA LEU A 353 0.69 -7.29 16.86
C LEU A 353 0.63 -8.71 17.43
N ARG A 354 0.19 -8.87 18.69
CA ARG A 354 0.06 -10.19 19.31
C ARG A 354 -0.87 -11.09 18.51
N GLU A 355 -2.04 -10.59 18.14
CA GLU A 355 -3.01 -11.34 17.34
C GLU A 355 -2.45 -11.70 15.95
N LEU A 356 -1.75 -10.78 15.29
CA LEU A 356 -1.11 -11.04 13.99
C LEU A 356 -0.07 -12.17 14.08
N LEU A 357 0.80 -12.14 15.10
CA LEU A 357 1.81 -13.17 15.34
C LEU A 357 1.17 -14.52 15.71
N THR A 358 0.10 -14.52 16.51
CA THR A 358 -0.65 -15.74 16.83
C THR A 358 -1.26 -16.34 15.57
N ILE A 359 -1.89 -15.53 14.72
CA ILE A 359 -2.46 -15.99 13.44
C ILE A 359 -1.38 -16.58 12.54
N GLU A 360 -0.23 -15.90 12.40
CA GLU A 360 0.89 -16.41 11.60
C GLU A 360 1.37 -17.77 12.11
N LYS A 361 1.55 -17.90 13.44
CA LYS A 361 1.96 -19.15 14.07
C LYS A 361 0.95 -20.28 13.84
N GLU A 362 -0.33 -20.03 14.07
CA GLU A 362 -1.40 -21.04 13.91
C GLU A 362 -1.51 -21.53 12.46
N ILE A 363 -1.39 -20.62 11.49
CA ILE A 363 -1.41 -20.99 10.06
C ILE A 363 -0.19 -21.85 9.71
N ASN A 364 0.99 -21.50 10.21
CA ASN A 364 2.22 -22.27 9.99
C ASN A 364 2.18 -23.66 10.65
N GLU A 365 1.65 -23.76 11.87
CA GLU A 365 1.43 -25.05 12.55
C GLU A 365 0.36 -25.91 11.84
N GLY A 366 -0.56 -25.27 11.12
CA GLY A 366 -1.55 -25.91 10.24
C GLY A 366 -0.98 -26.51 8.95
N GLY A 367 0.31 -26.29 8.65
CA GLY A 367 1.02 -26.87 7.50
C GLY A 367 1.19 -25.94 6.30
N GLU A 368 0.67 -24.72 6.36
CA GLU A 368 0.99 -23.67 5.38
C GLU A 368 2.35 -23.03 5.70
N SER A 369 2.99 -22.37 4.75
CA SER A 369 4.23 -21.61 4.99
C SER A 369 4.02 -20.14 4.64
N ILE A 370 3.88 -19.30 5.66
CA ILE A 370 3.56 -17.89 5.51
C ILE A 370 4.36 -17.01 6.46
N GLU A 371 4.78 -15.86 5.97
CA GLU A 371 5.33 -14.75 6.74
C GLU A 371 4.39 -13.55 6.55
N LEU A 372 3.55 -13.28 7.55
CA LEU A 372 2.62 -12.15 7.55
C LEU A 372 3.32 -10.84 7.93
N ILE A 373 4.34 -10.93 8.80
CA ILE A 373 5.15 -9.80 9.22
C ILE A 373 6.63 -10.18 9.24
N THR A 374 7.44 -9.40 8.54
CA THR A 374 8.85 -9.73 8.37
C THR A 374 9.69 -9.34 9.60
N ARG A 375 10.80 -10.03 9.83
CA ARG A 375 11.75 -9.67 10.92
C ARG A 375 12.20 -8.20 10.85
N PRO A 376 12.60 -7.65 9.68
CA PRO A 376 12.94 -6.22 9.59
C PRO A 376 11.78 -5.29 10.00
N GLU A 377 10.52 -5.65 9.73
CA GLU A 377 9.37 -4.88 10.18
C GLU A 377 9.24 -4.89 11.70
N LEU A 378 9.45 -6.04 12.37
CA LEU A 378 9.42 -6.14 13.83
C LEU A 378 10.46 -5.24 14.50
N HIS A 379 11.70 -5.22 14.00
CA HIS A 379 12.74 -4.30 14.50
C HIS A 379 12.34 -2.83 14.32
N MET A 380 11.76 -2.50 13.16
CA MET A 380 11.31 -1.15 12.85
C MET A 380 10.11 -0.72 13.70
N ILE A 381 9.18 -1.63 13.99
CA ILE A 381 8.04 -1.39 14.88
C ILE A 381 8.53 -1.13 16.30
N ARG A 382 9.44 -1.97 16.82
CA ARG A 382 10.05 -1.77 18.15
C ARG A 382 10.66 -0.37 18.25
N ARG A 383 11.44 0.03 17.25
CA ARG A 383 12.05 1.37 17.21
C ARG A 383 11.01 2.50 17.17
N GLU A 384 9.92 2.35 16.43
CA GLU A 384 8.84 3.34 16.38
C GLU A 384 8.06 3.40 17.71
N TRP A 385 7.93 2.30 18.45
CA TRP A 385 7.30 2.26 19.77
C TRP A 385 8.16 2.92 20.85
N LEU A 386 9.45 2.56 20.93
CA LEU A 386 10.40 3.18 21.86
C LEU A 386 10.42 4.71 21.69
N ARG A 387 10.35 5.18 20.45
CA ARG A 387 10.45 6.60 20.09
C ARG A 387 9.10 7.26 19.83
N ASP A 388 8.00 6.64 20.23
CA ASP A 388 6.67 7.16 19.94
C ASP A 388 6.52 8.59 20.51
N PRO A 389 5.97 9.54 19.75
CA PRO A 389 5.88 10.94 20.19
C PRO A 389 4.85 11.16 21.31
N ASN A 390 3.86 10.29 21.44
CA ASN A 390 2.75 10.42 22.37
C ASN A 390 2.83 9.41 23.52
N GLU A 391 3.17 8.15 23.21
CA GLU A 391 3.14 7.01 24.13
C GLU A 391 4.40 6.14 23.95
N PRO A 392 5.56 6.58 24.47
CA PRO A 392 6.80 5.82 24.32
C PRO A 392 6.73 4.49 25.08
N ASP A 393 7.14 3.42 24.42
CA ASP A 393 7.17 2.08 25.03
C ASP A 393 8.41 1.86 25.88
N TRP A 394 8.50 2.50 27.05
CA TRP A 394 9.71 2.41 27.90
C TRP A 394 10.01 1.00 28.42
N GLU A 395 8.99 0.15 28.53
CA GLU A 395 9.16 -1.24 28.97
C GLU A 395 9.72 -2.15 27.88
N ASP A 396 9.81 -1.64 26.64
CA ASP A 396 10.23 -2.40 25.48
C ASP A 396 9.45 -3.72 25.36
N SER A 397 8.14 -3.57 25.17
CA SER A 397 7.17 -4.65 25.24
C SER A 397 7.28 -5.66 24.09
N LEU A 398 7.80 -5.25 22.92
CA LEU A 398 7.76 -6.05 21.70
C LEU A 398 8.52 -7.39 21.81
N PRO A 399 9.78 -7.43 22.32
CA PRO A 399 10.46 -8.69 22.61
C PRO A 399 9.65 -9.65 23.47
N SER A 400 8.99 -9.13 24.52
CA SER A 400 8.16 -9.93 25.42
C SER A 400 6.94 -10.51 24.69
N ILE A 401 6.26 -9.71 23.87
CA ILE A 401 5.13 -10.16 23.03
C ILE A 401 5.57 -11.27 22.08
N TYR A 402 6.73 -11.13 21.45
CA TYR A 402 7.25 -12.15 20.53
C TYR A 402 7.53 -13.47 21.27
N ARG A 403 8.21 -13.40 22.42
CA ARG A 403 8.51 -14.57 23.25
C ARG A 403 7.25 -15.25 23.79
N GLU A 404 6.21 -14.50 24.15
CA GLU A 404 4.92 -15.04 24.55
C GLU A 404 4.29 -15.92 23.45
N VAL A 405 4.43 -15.52 22.19
CA VAL A 405 3.83 -16.23 21.05
C VAL A 405 4.70 -17.39 20.58
N TYR A 406 5.99 -17.18 20.31
CA TYR A 406 6.86 -18.20 19.71
C TYR A 406 7.64 -19.03 20.74
N GLY A 407 7.77 -18.58 21.98
CA GLY A 407 8.59 -19.24 23.01
C GLY A 407 10.10 -19.06 22.84
N GLU A 408 10.53 -18.29 21.84
CA GLU A 408 11.92 -17.93 21.56
C GLU A 408 12.08 -16.42 21.37
N ASP A 409 13.32 -15.94 21.39
CA ASP A 409 13.65 -14.54 21.09
C ASP A 409 14.22 -14.41 19.68
N LEU A 410 13.89 -13.29 19.03
CA LEU A 410 14.63 -12.85 17.85
C LEU A 410 15.98 -12.26 18.24
N ASP A 411 16.86 -12.13 17.24
CA ASP A 411 18.14 -11.43 17.38
C ASP A 411 17.92 -9.91 17.47
N TRP A 412 17.41 -9.49 18.63
CA TRP A 412 17.10 -8.10 18.92
C TRP A 412 18.37 -7.26 19.01
N ILE A 413 18.47 -6.25 18.15
CA ILE A 413 19.51 -5.22 18.29
C ILE A 413 19.34 -4.56 19.66
N GLU A 414 20.42 -4.50 20.44
CA GLU A 414 20.49 -3.66 21.64
C GLU A 414 20.43 -2.19 21.17
N ASP A 415 19.24 -1.57 21.24
CA ASP A 415 19.10 -0.13 21.07
C ASP A 415 19.25 0.48 22.47
N ASP A 416 20.24 1.34 22.66
CA ASP A 416 20.54 2.06 23.93
C ASP A 416 19.38 2.98 24.40
N ALA A 417 18.22 2.91 23.74
CA ALA A 417 17.00 3.65 24.07
C ALA A 417 16.30 3.16 25.36
N GLY A 418 16.69 2.02 25.92
CA GLY A 418 16.19 1.46 27.18
C GLY A 418 16.67 2.19 28.44
N ALA A 419 16.78 3.51 28.42
CA ALA A 419 17.38 4.28 29.52
C ALA A 419 16.53 4.31 30.80
N PHE A 420 15.25 3.95 30.74
CA PHE A 420 14.35 3.97 31.89
C PHE A 420 13.86 2.56 32.20
N THR A 421 14.15 2.10 33.42
CA THR A 421 13.62 0.85 33.94
C THR A 421 12.19 1.04 34.46
N ARG A 422 11.51 -0.07 34.74
CA ARG A 422 10.21 -0.06 35.43
C ARG A 422 10.27 0.68 36.78
N ALA A 423 11.37 0.55 37.52
CA ALA A 423 11.57 1.24 38.79
C ALA A 423 11.70 2.77 38.62
N ASP A 424 12.36 3.22 37.55
CA ASP A 424 12.44 4.65 37.20
C ASP A 424 11.05 5.19 36.85
N SER A 425 10.25 4.37 36.16
CA SER A 425 8.89 4.71 35.78
C SER A 425 8.00 4.95 37.01
N GLU A 426 7.97 4.01 37.95
CA GLU A 426 7.21 4.13 39.20
C GLU A 426 7.65 5.35 40.04
N THR A 427 8.95 5.66 40.03
CA THR A 427 9.50 6.82 40.74
C THR A 427 9.02 8.13 40.12
N LEU A 428 9.03 8.23 38.79
CA LEU A 428 8.58 9.41 38.07
C LEU A 428 7.07 9.64 38.20
N GLU A 429 6.27 8.59 38.32
CA GLU A 429 4.83 8.70 38.58
C GLU A 429 4.55 9.29 39.97
N LYS A 430 5.23 8.79 41.01
CA LYS A 430 5.13 9.37 42.37
C LYS A 430 5.54 10.83 42.41
N LEU A 431 6.58 11.20 41.66
CA LEU A 431 7.02 12.60 41.55
C LEU A 431 6.03 13.46 40.77
N SER A 432 5.45 12.91 39.70
CA SER A 432 4.42 13.57 38.89
C SER A 432 3.21 13.95 39.74
N GLU A 433 2.70 13.04 40.57
CA GLU A 433 1.60 13.32 41.50
C GLU A 433 1.96 14.39 42.53
N LYS A 434 3.17 14.32 43.09
CA LYS A 434 3.64 15.27 44.11
C LYS A 434 3.81 16.69 43.58
N TYR A 435 4.31 16.85 42.35
CA TYR A 435 4.67 18.15 41.78
C TYR A 435 3.67 18.67 40.73
N GLY A 436 2.65 17.87 40.37
CA GLY A 436 1.66 18.25 39.37
C GLY A 436 2.24 18.40 37.96
N VAL A 437 3.32 17.68 37.65
CA VAL A 437 4.00 17.73 36.34
C VAL A 437 3.92 16.35 35.69
N PRO A 438 3.36 16.22 34.47
CA PRO A 438 3.20 14.92 33.82
C PRO A 438 4.52 14.13 33.71
N ALA A 439 4.55 12.91 34.26
CA ALA A 439 5.72 12.03 34.20
C ALA A 439 6.25 11.83 32.76
N ALA A 440 5.34 11.69 31.79
CA ALA A 440 5.67 11.49 30.38
C ALA A 440 6.45 12.66 29.76
N LEU A 441 6.15 13.91 30.17
CA LEU A 441 6.88 15.10 29.74
C LEU A 441 8.34 15.03 30.22
N ILE A 442 8.54 14.75 31.52
CA ILE A 442 9.87 14.68 32.12
C ILE A 442 10.69 13.55 31.50
N ARG A 443 10.09 12.36 31.32
CA ARG A 443 10.74 11.23 30.63
C ARG A 443 11.21 11.62 29.23
N LYS A 444 10.37 12.28 28.43
CA LYS A 444 10.76 12.74 27.09
C LYS A 444 11.87 13.78 27.10
N MET A 445 11.86 14.70 28.06
CA MET A 445 12.95 15.69 28.18
C MET A 445 14.27 15.04 28.54
N LEU A 446 14.27 14.06 29.45
CA LEU A 446 15.47 13.30 29.82
C LEU A 446 15.96 12.44 28.65
N GLU A 447 15.06 11.78 27.90
CA GLU A 447 15.41 11.03 26.69
C GLU A 447 16.09 11.92 25.65
N ALA A 448 15.59 13.15 25.44
CA ALA A 448 16.20 14.11 24.53
C ALA A 448 17.61 14.54 24.97
N GLU A 449 17.87 14.65 26.28
CA GLU A 449 19.21 14.92 26.82
C GLU A 449 20.13 13.70 26.66
N LEU A 450 19.63 12.48 26.91
CA LEU A 450 20.39 11.25 26.76
C LEU A 450 20.81 10.99 25.32
N GLN A 451 19.96 11.28 24.34
CA GLN A 451 20.28 11.11 22.90
C GLN A 451 21.45 11.99 22.42
N VAL A 452 21.74 13.10 23.12
CA VAL A 452 22.90 13.95 22.83
C VAL A 452 24.07 13.72 23.79
N SER A 453 23.87 12.91 24.83
CA SER A 453 24.89 12.55 25.80
C SER A 453 25.94 11.67 25.11
N GLY A 454 27.15 12.19 24.96
CA GLY A 454 28.25 11.52 24.24
C GLY A 454 28.58 12.13 22.88
N LEU A 455 27.73 13.03 22.34
CA LEU A 455 28.05 13.81 21.16
C LEU A 455 28.90 15.03 21.54
N GLY A 456 30.02 15.25 20.84
CA GLY A 456 30.90 16.41 21.06
C GLY A 456 30.25 17.77 20.75
N ASN A 457 29.08 17.79 20.12
CA ASN A 457 28.32 19.00 19.82
C ASN A 457 26.81 18.77 20.04
N ARG A 458 26.23 19.46 21.03
CA ARG A 458 24.81 19.36 21.43
C ARG A 458 23.86 20.17 20.53
N ARG A 459 24.13 20.18 19.23
CA ARG A 459 23.39 21.05 18.30
C ARG A 459 21.96 20.53 18.14
N GLY A 460 20.98 21.39 18.42
CA GLY A 460 19.55 21.09 18.20
C GLY A 460 18.76 20.64 19.42
N ILE A 461 19.40 20.40 20.58
CA ILE A 461 18.68 19.97 21.79
C ILE A 461 17.62 20.98 22.27
N LEU A 462 17.95 22.27 22.24
CA LEU A 462 16.99 23.31 22.64
C LEU A 462 15.74 23.28 21.78
N ASN A 463 15.88 23.05 20.47
CA ASN A 463 14.74 22.91 19.56
C ASN A 463 13.92 21.65 19.87
N SER A 464 14.58 20.53 20.22
CA SER A 464 13.90 19.31 20.63
C SER A 464 13.13 19.48 21.94
N LEU A 465 13.74 20.11 22.96
CA LEU A 465 13.09 20.40 24.24
C LEU A 465 11.93 21.39 24.07
N GLU A 466 12.10 22.43 23.26
CA GLU A 466 11.02 23.35 22.91
C GLU A 466 9.86 22.60 22.23
N SER A 467 10.15 21.73 21.27
CA SER A 467 9.15 20.90 20.60
C SER A 467 8.40 19.98 21.57
N ILE A 468 9.07 19.45 22.59
CA ILE A 468 8.48 18.61 23.64
C ILE A 468 7.57 19.44 24.56
N LEU A 469 8.03 20.60 25.02
CA LEU A 469 7.26 21.51 25.88
C LEU A 469 6.01 22.08 25.19
N GLN A 470 6.06 22.21 23.86
CA GLN A 470 4.97 22.68 23.04
C GLN A 470 3.83 21.66 22.83
N ARG A 471 3.96 20.41 23.30
CA ARG A 471 2.94 19.35 23.16
C ARG A 471 1.89 19.45 24.26
N ASP A 472 0.75 18.81 24.01
CA ASP A 472 -0.30 18.64 24.99
C ASP A 472 0.00 17.39 25.82
N TRP A 473 0.32 17.58 27.11
CA TRP A 473 0.62 16.48 28.05
C TRP A 473 -0.54 16.15 28.99
N GLU A 474 -1.53 17.05 29.07
CA GLU A 474 -2.70 16.96 29.93
C GLU A 474 -3.81 16.08 29.33
N ASP A 475 -4.81 15.71 30.12
CA ASP A 475 -5.97 14.97 29.63
C ASP A 475 -6.86 15.81 28.70
N LEU A 476 -7.68 15.13 27.90
CA LEU A 476 -8.51 15.80 26.89
C LEU A 476 -9.42 16.87 27.48
N GLU A 477 -9.98 16.65 28.67
CA GLU A 477 -10.84 17.62 29.36
C GLU A 477 -10.06 18.88 29.73
N ALA A 478 -8.90 18.73 30.38
CA ALA A 478 -8.03 19.86 30.73
C ALA A 478 -7.55 20.62 29.48
N ILE A 479 -7.20 19.92 28.39
CA ILE A 479 -6.84 20.56 27.12
C ILE A 479 -8.01 21.36 26.55
N ASN A 480 -9.23 20.81 26.59
CA ASN A 480 -10.43 21.48 26.10
C ASN A 480 -10.72 22.74 26.92
N GLU A 481 -10.66 22.66 28.26
CA GLU A 481 -10.85 23.81 29.15
C GLU A 481 -9.81 24.90 28.91
N ARG A 482 -8.53 24.50 28.84
CA ARG A 482 -7.41 25.41 28.54
C ARG A 482 -7.62 26.11 27.20
N ASN A 483 -7.96 25.37 26.14
CA ASN A 483 -8.21 25.93 24.81
C ASN A 483 -9.46 26.83 24.77
N GLN A 484 -10.53 26.48 25.49
CA GLN A 484 -11.70 27.35 25.64
C GLN A 484 -11.36 28.65 26.35
N SER A 485 -10.52 28.61 27.40
CA SER A 485 -10.08 29.81 28.12
C SER A 485 -9.30 30.77 27.21
N PHE A 486 -8.40 30.25 26.37
CA PHE A 486 -7.68 31.03 25.38
C PHE A 486 -8.61 31.62 24.31
N ARG A 487 -9.62 30.86 23.86
CA ARG A 487 -10.63 31.37 22.91
C ARG A 487 -11.46 32.50 23.50
N LYS A 488 -11.89 32.39 24.76
CA LYS A 488 -12.62 33.45 25.47
C LYS A 488 -11.79 34.73 25.57
N ARG A 489 -10.51 34.61 25.93
CA ARG A 489 -9.56 35.75 25.96
C ARG A 489 -9.35 36.36 24.57
N GLY A 490 -9.23 35.54 23.53
CA GLY A 490 -9.11 36.01 22.15
C GLY A 490 -10.36 36.74 21.63
N LYS A 491 -11.56 36.21 21.90
CA LYS A 491 -12.83 36.90 21.57
C LYS A 491 -12.93 38.24 22.30
N SER A 492 -12.64 38.26 23.61
CA SER A 492 -12.60 39.50 24.42
C SER A 492 -11.66 40.55 23.81
N HIS A 493 -10.45 40.14 23.39
CA HIS A 493 -9.49 41.04 22.78
C HIS A 493 -9.94 41.54 21.39
N VAL A 494 -10.58 40.70 20.58
CA VAL A 494 -11.14 41.12 19.29
C VAL A 494 -12.33 42.06 19.47
N GLU A 495 -13.17 41.83 20.48
CA GLU A 495 -14.27 42.73 20.84
C GLU A 495 -13.72 44.07 21.35
N GLU A 496 -12.72 44.07 22.23
CA GLU A 496 -12.02 45.28 22.69
C GLU A 496 -11.42 46.07 21.52
N VAL A 497 -10.74 45.40 20.57
CA VAL A 497 -10.20 46.05 19.37
C VAL A 497 -11.32 46.55 18.45
N LYS A 498 -12.43 45.81 18.30
CA LYS A 498 -13.57 46.30 17.50
C LYS A 498 -14.21 47.54 18.12
N ASP A 499 -14.32 47.59 19.44
CA ASP A 499 -14.85 48.74 20.18
C ASP A 499 -13.89 49.94 20.11
N GLU A 500 -12.58 49.70 20.24
CA GLU A 500 -11.54 50.74 20.12
C GLU A 500 -11.48 51.36 18.72
N PHE A 501 -11.75 50.58 17.67
CA PHE A 501 -11.78 51.04 16.28
C PHE A 501 -13.20 51.28 15.75
N ALA A 502 -14.23 51.28 16.61
CA ALA A 502 -15.64 51.45 16.20
C ALA A 502 -15.88 52.81 15.51
N GLU A 503 -15.15 53.86 15.90
CA GLU A 503 -15.22 55.18 15.27
C GLU A 503 -14.67 55.21 13.83
N PHE A 504 -13.81 54.25 13.45
CA PHE A 504 -13.24 54.12 12.10
C PHE A 504 -13.97 53.09 11.23
N LEU A 505 -14.87 52.30 11.82
CA LEU A 505 -15.63 51.24 11.14
C LEU A 505 -17.04 51.71 10.72
N ASN A 506 -17.40 52.97 10.96
CA ASN A 506 -18.63 53.62 10.49
C ASN A 506 -18.43 54.42 9.21
#